data_AF-A0A268NW04-F1
#
_entry.id   AF-A0A268NW04-F1
#
_cell.length_a   1.000
_cell.length_b   1.000
_cell.length_c   1.000
_cell.angle_alpha   90.00
_cell.angle_beta   90.00
_cell.angle_gamma   90.00
#
_symmetry.space_group_name_H-M   'P 1'
#
loop_
_entity.id
_entity.type
_entity.pdbx_description
1 polymer ?
#
loop_
_entity_poly.entity_id
_entity_poly.type
_entity_poly.pdbx_seq_one_letter_code
_entity_poly.pdbx_strand_id
1 'polypeptide(L)'
;MPHMKYLQMIGHIRDNFKDMVDLFERNDEFAPIFLESQGLQTSDKALIKEEIRVLDYLVGCQLGFAHEENIPKPSVEAANRCFNRHLAKLERVFGIHPYNANKYPDKNIIKQYKACRHYLFKFSLCGWYQDMPEVILSLQKYPYGE
;
A
#
# COMPACT_ATOMS: atom_id res chain seq x y z
N MET A 1 -17.61 1.13 10.99
CA MET A 1 -16.41 1.09 10.12
C MET A 1 -15.95 -0.35 10.00
N PRO A 2 -15.60 -0.84 8.79
CA PRO A 2 -15.13 -2.21 8.61
C PRO A 2 -13.89 -2.48 9.47
N HIS A 3 -13.79 -3.68 10.06
CA HIS A 3 -12.64 -4.03 10.89
C HIS A 3 -11.37 -4.12 10.03
N MET A 4 -10.51 -3.11 10.13
CA MET A 4 -9.20 -3.06 9.47
C MET A 4 -8.19 -3.95 10.22
N LYS A 5 -7.25 -4.59 9.51
CA LYS A 5 -6.22 -5.47 10.09
C LYS A 5 -4.88 -5.16 9.47
N TYR A 6 -3.80 -5.52 10.15
CA TYR A 6 -2.43 -5.37 9.64
C TYR A 6 -1.97 -3.92 9.44
N LEU A 7 -2.47 -2.96 10.22
CA LEU A 7 -2.08 -1.53 10.14
C LEU A 7 -0.57 -1.32 10.03
N GLN A 8 0.20 -1.97 10.92
CA GLN A 8 1.67 -1.89 10.90
C GLN A 8 2.25 -2.34 9.55
N MET A 9 1.69 -3.39 8.94
CA MET A 9 2.19 -3.88 7.65
C MET A 9 1.78 -2.96 6.52
N ILE A 10 0.58 -2.39 6.55
CA ILE A 10 0.18 -1.35 5.58
C ILE A 10 1.11 -0.14 5.67
N GLY A 11 1.45 0.30 6.89
CA GLY A 11 2.47 1.33 7.11
C GLY A 11 3.82 0.97 6.49
N HIS A 12 4.34 -0.24 6.77
CA HIS A 12 5.61 -0.67 6.20
C HIS A 12 5.60 -0.76 4.67
N ILE A 13 4.50 -1.24 4.06
CA ILE A 13 4.36 -1.29 2.60
C ILE A 13 4.36 0.14 2.04
N ARG A 14 3.64 1.05 2.69
CA ARG A 14 3.57 2.46 2.28
C ARG A 14 4.93 3.11 2.32
N ASP A 15 5.63 2.99 3.44
CA ASP A 15 6.94 3.62 3.62
C ASP A 15 7.92 3.06 2.59
N ASN A 16 7.85 1.76 2.30
CA ASN A 16 8.64 1.18 1.22
C ASN A 16 8.31 1.75 -0.18
N PHE A 17 7.04 2.02 -0.49
CA PHE A 17 6.67 2.65 -1.75
C PHE A 17 7.12 4.12 -1.82
N LYS A 18 7.09 4.84 -0.69
CA LYS A 18 7.66 6.18 -0.58
C LYS A 18 9.17 6.16 -0.85
N ASP A 19 9.90 5.22 -0.25
CA ASP A 19 11.33 5.04 -0.53
C ASP A 19 11.62 4.78 -2.02
N MET A 20 10.77 4.01 -2.71
CA MET A 20 10.89 3.78 -4.16
C MET A 20 10.65 5.05 -4.97
N VAL A 21 9.65 5.85 -4.59
CA VAL A 21 9.38 7.15 -5.23
C VAL A 21 10.56 8.09 -5.07
N ASP A 22 11.11 8.17 -3.86
CA ASP A 22 12.29 8.98 -3.57
C ASP A 22 13.51 8.52 -4.39
N LEU A 23 13.68 7.21 -4.59
CA LEU A 23 14.73 6.66 -5.44
C LEU A 23 14.59 7.07 -6.91
N PHE A 24 13.37 7.17 -7.46
CA PHE A 24 13.18 7.73 -8.81
C PHE A 24 13.56 9.21 -8.91
N GLU A 25 13.59 9.94 -7.80
CA GLU A 25 13.88 11.38 -7.75
C GLU A 25 15.35 11.67 -7.45
N ARG A 26 16.11 10.67 -6.98
CA ARG A 26 17.54 10.79 -6.76
C ARG A 26 18.31 10.67 -8.07
N ASN A 27 19.20 11.64 -8.33
CA ASN A 27 20.22 11.55 -9.38
C ASN A 27 21.38 10.63 -8.95
N ASP A 28 21.05 9.40 -8.53
CA ASP A 28 22.03 8.38 -8.16
C ASP A 28 22.18 7.39 -9.31
N GLU A 29 23.42 7.08 -9.69
CA GLU A 29 23.76 6.13 -10.76
C GLU A 29 23.25 4.71 -10.46
N PHE A 30 23.12 4.34 -9.18
CA PHE A 30 22.65 3.02 -8.76
C PHE A 30 21.13 2.92 -8.59
N ALA A 31 20.41 4.04 -8.57
CA ALA A 31 18.95 4.03 -8.37
C ALA A 31 18.21 3.19 -9.43
N PRO A 32 18.52 3.29 -10.74
CA PRO A 32 17.88 2.45 -11.75
C PRO A 32 18.09 0.95 -11.53
N ILE A 33 19.33 0.54 -11.19
CA ILE A 33 19.68 -0.87 -10.94
C ILE A 33 18.89 -1.41 -9.75
N PHE A 34 18.79 -0.61 -8.68
CA PHE A 34 18.02 -1.00 -7.51
C PHE A 34 16.53 -1.14 -7.85
N LEU A 35 15.95 -0.19 -8.57
CA LEU A 35 14.54 -0.24 -8.99
C LEU A 35 14.25 -1.45 -9.90
N GLU A 36 15.14 -1.77 -10.83
CA GLU A 36 15.04 -2.96 -11.68
C GLU A 36 15.13 -4.26 -10.87
N SER A 37 15.95 -4.31 -9.82
CA SER A 37 16.01 -5.48 -8.92
C SER A 37 14.69 -5.75 -8.20
N GLN A 38 13.88 -4.70 -8.00
CA GLN A 38 12.51 -4.78 -7.48
C GLN A 38 11.48 -5.03 -8.60
N GLY A 39 11.92 -4.98 -9.86
CA GLY A 39 11.16 -5.05 -11.12
C GLY A 39 10.24 -3.87 -11.32
N LEU A 40 10.76 -2.67 -11.05
CA LEU A 40 10.12 -1.40 -11.33
C LEU A 40 10.80 -0.72 -12.50
N GLN A 41 10.00 0.00 -13.29
CA GLN A 41 10.46 0.88 -14.35
C GLN A 41 10.20 2.34 -13.98
N THR A 42 10.93 3.29 -14.55
CA THR A 42 10.73 4.74 -14.29
C THR A 42 9.31 5.21 -14.60
N SER A 43 8.65 4.59 -15.58
CA SER A 43 7.25 4.82 -15.91
C SER A 43 6.26 4.42 -14.81
N ASP A 44 6.64 3.53 -13.88
CA ASP A 44 5.79 3.10 -12.77
C ASP A 44 5.59 4.19 -11.71
N LYS A 45 6.42 5.25 -11.70
CA LYS A 45 6.42 6.26 -10.64
C LYS A 45 5.04 6.85 -10.34
N ALA A 46 4.28 7.20 -11.39
CA ALA A 46 2.94 7.77 -11.23
C ALA A 46 1.96 6.75 -10.64
N LEU A 47 2.05 5.48 -11.05
CA LEU A 47 1.23 4.38 -10.53
C LEU A 47 1.56 4.11 -9.07
N ILE A 48 2.84 4.14 -8.68
CA ILE A 48 3.26 3.94 -7.29
C ILE A 48 2.75 5.09 -6.41
N LYS A 49 2.74 6.33 -6.88
CA LYS A 49 2.12 7.45 -6.15
C LYS A 49 0.63 7.23 -5.90
N GLU A 50 -0.10 6.68 -6.87
CA GLU A 50 -1.50 6.28 -6.68
C GLU A 50 -1.63 5.12 -5.67
N GLU A 51 -0.73 4.13 -5.73
CA GLU A 51 -0.73 2.99 -4.81
C GLU A 51 -0.38 3.41 -3.37
N ILE A 52 0.47 4.43 -3.17
CA ILE A 52 0.70 5.06 -1.86
C ILE A 52 -0.61 5.63 -1.30
N ARG A 53 -1.43 6.28 -2.14
CA ARG A 53 -2.74 6.82 -1.72
C ARG A 53 -3.71 5.74 -1.28
N VAL A 54 -3.67 4.54 -1.89
CA VAL A 54 -4.44 3.38 -1.40
C VAL A 54 -4.06 3.09 0.05
N LEU A 55 -2.75 3.03 0.34
CA LEU A 55 -2.25 2.67 1.66
C LEU A 55 -2.54 3.76 2.70
N ASP A 56 -2.37 5.03 2.33
CA ASP A 56 -2.73 6.16 3.20
C ASP A 56 -4.25 6.21 3.47
N TYR A 57 -5.09 5.90 2.49
CA TYR A 57 -6.53 5.77 2.70
C TYR A 57 -6.88 4.66 3.70
N LEU A 58 -6.24 3.49 3.60
CA LEU A 58 -6.46 2.37 4.53
C LEU A 58 -5.99 2.70 5.95
N VAL A 59 -4.84 3.37 6.08
CA VAL A 59 -4.37 3.90 7.37
C VAL A 59 -5.37 4.90 7.93
N GLY A 60 -5.83 5.84 7.10
CA GLY A 60 -6.81 6.85 7.50
C GLY A 60 -8.17 6.28 7.91
N CYS A 61 -8.65 5.24 7.21
CA CYS A 61 -9.84 4.49 7.61
C CYS A 61 -9.70 3.88 9.00
N GLN A 62 -8.50 3.44 9.39
CA GLN A 62 -8.27 2.82 10.69
C GLN A 62 -8.05 3.85 11.81
N LEU A 63 -7.41 4.99 11.49
CA LEU A 63 -7.19 6.08 12.44
C LEU A 63 -8.41 7.00 12.58
N GLY A 64 -9.32 6.99 11.62
CA GLY A 64 -10.49 7.86 11.55
C GLY A 64 -10.23 9.22 10.92
N PHE A 65 -9.00 9.52 10.49
CA PHE A 65 -8.62 10.79 9.88
C PHE A 65 -7.41 10.63 8.94
N ALA A 66 -7.25 11.59 8.02
CA ALA A 66 -6.08 11.74 7.19
C ALA A 66 -5.13 12.80 7.77
N HIS A 67 -3.83 12.67 7.52
CA HIS A 67 -2.86 13.57 8.14
C HIS A 67 -2.80 14.93 7.44
N GLU A 68 -2.55 14.92 6.13
CA GLU A 68 -2.25 16.14 5.36
C GLU A 68 -3.48 16.62 4.58
N GLU A 69 -3.97 15.79 3.67
CA GLU A 69 -5.08 16.12 2.76
C GLU A 69 -6.22 15.12 2.84
N ASN A 70 -7.39 15.53 2.36
CA ASN A 70 -8.52 14.61 2.21
C ASN A 70 -8.16 13.52 1.21
N ILE A 71 -8.41 12.26 1.59
CA ILE A 71 -8.06 11.11 0.75
C ILE A 71 -9.34 10.47 0.22
N PRO A 72 -9.61 10.54 -1.09
CA PRO A 72 -10.77 9.88 -1.67
C PRO A 72 -10.60 8.36 -1.61
N LYS A 73 -11.72 7.65 -1.60
CA LYS A 73 -11.75 6.19 -1.71
C LYS A 73 -11.02 5.73 -2.98
N PRO A 74 -10.04 4.83 -2.89
CA PRO A 74 -9.31 4.34 -4.04
C PRO A 74 -10.17 3.41 -4.88
N SER A 75 -9.90 3.35 -6.18
CA SER A 75 -10.51 2.34 -7.05
C SER A 75 -10.06 0.92 -6.68
N VAL A 76 -10.89 -0.07 -6.98
CA VAL A 76 -10.56 -1.49 -6.77
C VAL A 76 -9.34 -1.88 -7.62
N GLU A 77 -9.21 -1.30 -8.81
CA GLU A 77 -8.08 -1.49 -9.71
C GLU A 77 -6.76 -1.00 -9.09
N ALA A 78 -6.75 0.20 -8.51
CA ALA A 78 -5.59 0.75 -7.83
C ALA A 78 -5.20 -0.09 -6.62
N ALA A 79 -6.18 -0.52 -5.82
CA ALA A 79 -5.94 -1.39 -4.66
C ALA A 79 -5.37 -2.75 -5.09
N ASN A 80 -5.95 -3.38 -6.12
CA ASN A 80 -5.44 -4.63 -6.66
C ASN A 80 -4.01 -4.50 -7.18
N ARG A 81 -3.71 -3.42 -7.92
CA ARG A 81 -2.37 -3.17 -8.42
C ARG A 81 -1.37 -2.97 -7.28
N CYS A 82 -1.71 -2.18 -6.27
CA CYS A 82 -0.89 -1.94 -5.08
C CYS A 82 -0.47 -3.25 -4.40
N PHE A 83 -1.42 -4.10 -4.04
CA PHE A 83 -1.12 -5.32 -3.29
C PHE A 83 -0.47 -6.41 -4.14
N ASN A 84 -0.83 -6.51 -5.42
CA ASN A 84 -0.16 -7.44 -6.33
C ASN A 84 1.29 -7.02 -6.62
N ARG A 85 1.56 -5.71 -6.76
CA ARG A 85 2.94 -5.21 -6.92
C ARG A 85 3.80 -5.59 -5.71
N HIS A 86 3.30 -5.37 -4.50
CA HIS A 86 4.04 -5.75 -3.30
C HIS A 86 4.22 -7.26 -3.18
N LEU A 87 3.22 -8.07 -3.53
CA LEU A 87 3.36 -9.54 -3.58
C LEU A 87 4.44 -9.97 -4.58
N ALA A 88 4.44 -9.41 -5.79
CA ALA A 88 5.44 -9.71 -6.81
C ALA A 88 6.85 -9.34 -6.34
N LYS A 89 7.01 -8.21 -5.64
CA LYS A 89 8.26 -7.86 -4.98
C LYS A 89 8.66 -8.91 -3.95
N LEU A 90 7.73 -9.29 -3.05
CA LEU A 90 8.04 -10.26 -2.01
C LEU A 90 8.48 -11.59 -2.61
N GLU A 91 7.80 -12.05 -3.65
CA GLU A 91 8.17 -13.25 -4.40
C GLU A 91 9.55 -13.12 -5.04
N ARG A 92 9.83 -12.01 -5.73
CA ARG A 92 11.12 -11.78 -6.42
C ARG A 92 12.30 -11.68 -5.46
N VAL A 93 12.16 -10.91 -4.38
CA VAL A 93 13.26 -10.57 -3.46
C VAL A 93 13.47 -11.65 -2.40
N PHE A 94 12.39 -12.24 -1.91
CA PHE A 94 12.41 -13.15 -0.77
C PHE A 94 12.03 -14.60 -1.14
N GLY A 95 11.59 -14.87 -2.38
CA GLY A 95 11.18 -16.22 -2.78
C GLY A 95 9.96 -16.74 -2.00
N ILE A 96 9.11 -15.84 -1.48
CA ILE A 96 7.90 -16.23 -0.76
C ILE A 96 6.74 -16.47 -1.73
N HIS A 97 6.12 -17.64 -1.59
CA HIS A 97 5.03 -18.16 -2.41
C HIS A 97 3.90 -18.68 -1.52
N PRO A 98 2.68 -18.91 -2.05
CA PRO A 98 1.56 -19.43 -1.26
C PRO A 98 1.88 -20.73 -0.49
N TYR A 99 2.69 -21.62 -1.07
CA TYR A 99 3.01 -22.93 -0.51
C TYR A 99 4.09 -22.89 0.58
N ASN A 100 4.92 -21.83 0.64
CA ASN A 100 5.98 -21.69 1.64
C ASN A 100 5.75 -20.51 2.61
N ALA A 101 4.75 -19.66 2.38
CA ALA A 101 4.52 -18.45 3.15
C ALA A 101 4.33 -18.66 4.66
N ASN A 102 3.76 -19.80 5.09
CA ASN A 102 3.61 -20.09 6.52
C ASN A 102 4.88 -20.68 7.17
N LYS A 103 5.85 -21.10 6.36
CA LYS A 103 7.13 -21.71 6.79
C LYS A 103 8.31 -20.77 6.58
N TYR A 104 8.08 -19.58 6.02
CA TYR A 104 9.15 -18.62 5.75
C TYR A 104 9.85 -18.18 7.06
N PRO A 105 11.19 -18.05 7.10
CA PRO A 105 11.90 -17.78 8.35
C PRO A 105 11.55 -16.43 8.99
N ASP A 106 11.33 -15.39 8.17
CA ASP A 106 11.07 -14.04 8.66
C ASP A 106 9.57 -13.77 8.86
N LYS A 107 9.16 -13.64 10.12
CA LYS A 107 7.77 -13.34 10.52
C LYS A 107 7.25 -12.02 9.94
N ASN A 108 8.09 -11.02 9.73
CA ASN A 108 7.67 -9.75 9.14
C ASN A 108 7.29 -9.93 7.68
N ILE A 109 8.07 -10.68 6.92
CA ILE A 109 7.76 -11.01 5.52
C ILE A 109 6.45 -11.82 5.44
N ILE A 110 6.24 -12.79 6.34
CA ILE A 110 4.97 -13.53 6.43
C ILE A 110 3.79 -12.59 6.68
N LYS A 111 3.93 -11.64 7.61
CA LYS A 111 2.86 -10.70 7.95
C LYS A 111 2.54 -9.75 6.79
N GLN A 112 3.54 -9.25 6.07
CA GLN A 112 3.34 -8.44 4.87
C GLN A 112 2.62 -9.23 3.78
N TYR A 113 3.06 -10.47 3.51
CA TYR A 113 2.39 -11.36 2.56
C TYR A 113 0.92 -11.58 2.92
N LYS A 114 0.63 -11.88 4.20
CA LYS A 114 -0.73 -12.07 4.70
C LYS A 114 -1.56 -10.78 4.62
N ALA A 115 -0.97 -9.61 4.87
CA ALA A 115 -1.63 -8.33 4.72
C ALA A 115 -2.07 -8.10 3.26
N CYS A 116 -1.18 -8.30 2.28
CA CYS A 116 -1.54 -8.18 0.87
C CYS A 116 -2.67 -9.13 0.48
N ARG A 117 -2.58 -10.41 0.85
CA ARG A 117 -3.64 -11.39 0.57
C ARG A 117 -4.97 -11.03 1.26
N HIS A 118 -4.91 -10.51 2.49
CA HIS A 118 -6.09 -10.06 3.21
C HIS A 118 -6.79 -8.93 2.48
N TYR A 119 -6.06 -7.89 2.07
CA TYR A 119 -6.69 -6.75 1.42
C TYR A 119 -7.12 -7.03 -0.01
N LEU A 120 -6.38 -7.85 -0.77
CA LEU A 120 -6.85 -8.35 -2.07
C LEU A 120 -8.21 -9.06 -1.95
N PHE A 121 -8.37 -9.89 -0.93
CA PHE A 121 -9.66 -10.53 -0.65
C PHE A 121 -10.72 -9.52 -0.18
N LYS A 122 -10.36 -8.53 0.64
CA LYS A 122 -11.32 -7.52 1.10
C LYS A 122 -11.85 -6.65 -0.04
N PHE A 123 -10.97 -6.16 -0.92
CA PHE A 123 -11.36 -5.37 -2.08
C PHE A 123 -12.14 -6.18 -3.13
N SER A 124 -12.06 -7.51 -3.14
CA SER A 124 -12.92 -8.35 -3.99
C SER A 124 -14.34 -8.53 -3.46
N LEU A 125 -14.60 -8.18 -2.20
CA LEU A 125 -15.94 -8.22 -1.60
C LEU A 125 -16.67 -6.90 -1.85
N CYS A 126 -17.61 -6.89 -2.80
CA CYS A 126 -18.37 -5.70 -3.18
C CYS A 126 -18.99 -4.97 -1.98
N GLY A 127 -19.64 -5.68 -1.05
CA GLY A 127 -20.23 -5.07 0.14
C GLY A 127 -19.20 -4.42 1.07
N TRP A 128 -18.02 -5.03 1.24
CA TRP A 128 -16.96 -4.43 2.07
C TRP A 128 -16.45 -3.11 1.47
N TYR A 129 -16.26 -3.08 0.15
CA TYR A 129 -15.81 -1.88 -0.57
C TYR A 129 -16.88 -0.76 -0.57
N GLN A 130 -18.15 -1.13 -0.72
CA GLN A 130 -19.27 -0.19 -0.66
C GLN A 130 -19.43 0.44 0.73
N ASP A 131 -19.20 -0.34 1.80
CA ASP A 131 -19.24 0.16 3.18
C ASP A 131 -18.07 1.07 3.56
N MET A 132 -17.07 1.25 2.68
CA MET A 132 -15.93 2.12 2.95
C MET A 132 -16.27 3.61 2.70
N PRO A 133 -15.77 4.54 3.54
CA PRO A 133 -16.04 5.96 3.40
C PRO A 133 -15.61 6.52 2.04
N GLU A 134 -16.44 7.33 1.37
CA GLU A 134 -16.05 7.94 0.08
C GLU A 134 -14.81 8.83 0.19
N VAL A 135 -14.58 9.42 1.37
CA VAL A 135 -13.42 10.26 1.65
C VAL A 135 -13.03 10.13 3.12
N ILE A 136 -11.72 10.15 3.39
CA ILE A 136 -11.16 10.36 4.72
C ILE A 136 -10.74 11.82 4.83
N LEU A 137 -11.31 12.54 5.79
CA LEU A 137 -11.04 13.97 6.00
C LEU A 137 -9.71 14.17 6.73
N SER A 138 -8.95 15.20 6.36
CA SER A 138 -7.74 15.56 7.09
C SER A 138 -8.04 16.43 8.31
N LEU A 139 -7.27 16.23 9.38
CA LEU A 139 -7.36 17.07 10.59
C LEU A 139 -6.98 18.53 10.31
N GLN A 140 -6.07 18.77 9.35
CA GLN A 140 -5.65 20.12 8.98
C GLN A 140 -6.68 20.89 8.15
N LYS A 141 -7.63 20.20 7.50
CA LYS A 141 -8.73 20.80 6.74
C LYS A 141 -10.09 20.61 7.42
N TYR A 142 -10.12 20.26 8.70
CA TYR A 142 -11.34 20.42 9.47
C TYR A 142 -11.71 21.91 9.46
N PRO A 143 -12.97 22.26 9.12
CA PRO A 143 -13.40 23.63 9.28
C PRO A 143 -13.44 23.87 10.80
N TYR A 144 -12.40 24.52 11.32
CA TYR A 144 -12.69 25.46 12.41
C TYR A 144 -13.67 26.44 11.78
N GLY A 145 -14.90 26.44 12.30
CA GLY A 145 -15.90 27.41 11.91
C GLY A 145 -15.33 28.83 12.09
N GLU A 146 -15.69 29.67 11.13
CA GLU A 146 -15.40 31.11 10.95
C GLU A 146 -14.19 31.45 10.06
#